data_AF-A0A9R0V6F5-F1
#
_entry.id   AF-A0A9R0V6F5-F1
#
_cell.length_a   1.000
_cell.length_b   1.000
_cell.length_c   1.000
_cell.angle_alpha   90.00
_cell.angle_beta   90.00
_cell.angle_gamma   90.00
#
_symmetry.space_group_name_H-M   'P 1'
#
loop_
_entity.id
_entity.type
_entity.pdbx_description
1 polymer ?
#
loop_
_entity_poly.entity_id
_entity_poly.type
_entity_poly.pdbx_seq_one_letter_code
_entity_poly.pdbx_strand_id
1 'polypeptide(L)'
;MTLLQHMILFCLLVSSSTERFLRSPILRGLIGTLCRIKESFICSCALWIIGEYSCSLSVVERAISTIKEALGDEPFHAVSQERESSDSSKPTHPAMDSSTVCSKRCAVLSNPTHNLRVFIMSGDFHLAAVVACTLTKLVLWLGEVQPSKVLANKASAESLLIMVSILQLGKSSHLPHPIDSDSYDRIMFCVRLLCRTGNNARKVQLLSSCQSFTKMLAEKQFRKNEKMRVESQNSHAYPDDSIDFDHLKSRRGMCQLELEDEVRDYLKAATGEFMKDAGCANKLNPPVQLTGFSDPVYAEGFVTVNQYYDTVLDITVINRTKETMRNLYLEFATSCKTTVVERSRNYTVAPQAVKKIQANIKLSSTNLGIIISRIVYETSDAMESSELKVNTVLHDEKEFVYFIIKSTNMTCLTPMSVLDGDCGLVAANLYAKSVFGEDALVNISVEKQANCKLSGCITIRGNVQGLVLNLAHAVIVTQQATVDAAMSLSEVCHKYYG
;
A
#
# COMPACT_ATOMS: atom_id res chain seq x y z
N MET A 1 -20.80 -5.22 -14.17
CA MET A 1 -20.53 -5.37 -12.73
C MET A 1 -19.03 -5.53 -12.55
N THR A 2 -18.39 -4.74 -11.70
CA THR A 2 -16.95 -4.86 -11.39
C THR A 2 -16.68 -6.17 -10.64
N LEU A 3 -15.46 -6.72 -10.72
CA LEU A 3 -15.02 -7.88 -9.90
C LEU A 3 -15.38 -7.69 -8.42
N LEU A 4 -15.20 -6.45 -7.96
CA LEU A 4 -15.54 -5.95 -6.64
C LEU A 4 -17.02 -6.15 -6.26
N GLN A 5 -17.92 -5.82 -7.17
CA GLN A 5 -19.36 -6.07 -7.01
C GLN A 5 -19.65 -7.56 -6.93
N HIS A 6 -18.93 -8.42 -7.66
CA HIS A 6 -19.10 -9.86 -7.57
C HIS A 6 -18.64 -10.41 -6.21
N MET A 7 -17.50 -9.94 -5.67
CA MET A 7 -17.01 -10.39 -4.37
C MET A 7 -17.90 -9.93 -3.21
N ILE A 8 -18.32 -8.66 -3.21
CA ILE A 8 -19.24 -8.12 -2.19
C ILE A 8 -20.59 -8.84 -2.26
N LEU A 9 -21.15 -8.99 -3.46
CA LEU A 9 -22.41 -9.71 -3.66
C LEU A 9 -22.27 -11.17 -3.21
N PHE A 10 -21.13 -11.81 -3.47
CA PHE A 10 -20.88 -13.17 -3.02
C PHE A 10 -20.79 -13.27 -1.50
N CYS A 11 -20.04 -12.39 -0.83
CA CYS A 11 -19.97 -12.33 0.63
C CYS A 11 -21.35 -12.08 1.27
N LEU A 12 -22.16 -11.21 0.66
CA LEU A 12 -23.54 -10.97 1.08
C LEU A 12 -24.41 -12.22 0.90
N LEU A 13 -24.30 -12.95 -0.23
CA LEU A 13 -25.05 -14.19 -0.51
C LEU A 13 -24.60 -15.43 0.27
N VAL A 14 -23.38 -15.41 0.79
CA VAL A 14 -22.91 -16.38 1.77
C VAL A 14 -23.49 -16.05 3.14
N SER A 15 -23.58 -14.76 3.47
CA SER A 15 -24.13 -14.27 4.75
C SER A 15 -25.65 -14.39 4.84
N SER A 16 -26.37 -14.20 3.72
CA SER A 16 -27.80 -14.44 3.60
C SER A 16 -28.04 -15.86 3.08
N SER A 17 -28.46 -16.76 3.96
CA SER A 17 -28.71 -18.17 3.65
C SER A 17 -29.82 -18.43 2.62
N THR A 18 -30.44 -17.36 2.09
CA THR A 18 -31.71 -17.35 1.35
C THR A 18 -31.57 -17.46 -0.17
N GLU A 19 -30.48 -17.03 -0.81
CA GLU A 19 -30.39 -16.95 -2.28
C GLU A 19 -29.26 -17.80 -2.90
N ARG A 20 -29.35 -19.13 -2.74
CA ARG A 20 -28.31 -20.06 -3.24
C ARG A 20 -28.18 -20.10 -4.76
N PHE A 21 -29.22 -19.72 -5.51
CA PHE A 21 -29.27 -19.80 -6.97
C PHE A 21 -28.33 -18.79 -7.67
N LEU A 22 -28.01 -17.65 -7.01
CA LEU A 22 -27.11 -16.63 -7.55
C LEU A 22 -25.61 -16.99 -7.44
N ARG A 23 -25.25 -18.03 -6.65
CA ARG A 23 -23.84 -18.39 -6.42
C ARG A 23 -23.13 -18.84 -7.69
N SER A 24 -23.80 -19.64 -8.51
CA SER A 24 -23.24 -20.21 -9.74
C SER A 24 -22.84 -19.15 -10.78
N PRO A 25 -23.69 -18.17 -11.14
CA PRO A 25 -23.30 -17.10 -12.07
C PRO A 25 -22.21 -16.19 -11.50
N ILE A 26 -22.23 -15.90 -10.20
CA ILE A 26 -21.22 -15.04 -9.57
C ILE A 26 -19.85 -15.71 -9.52
N LEU A 27 -19.79 -17.00 -9.18
CA LEU A 27 -18.55 -17.78 -9.23
C LEU A 27 -17.96 -17.83 -10.63
N ARG A 28 -18.80 -18.02 -11.66
CA ARG A 28 -18.33 -17.97 -13.06
C ARG A 28 -17.75 -16.59 -13.43
N GLY A 29 -18.39 -15.51 -12.98
CA GLY A 29 -17.89 -14.14 -13.16
C GLY A 29 -16.55 -13.93 -12.45
N LEU A 30 -16.42 -14.41 -11.21
CA LEU A 30 -15.20 -14.30 -10.40
C LEU A 30 -14.03 -15.08 -11.03
N ILE A 31 -14.27 -16.31 -11.49
CA ILE A 31 -13.26 -17.10 -12.20
C ILE A 31 -12.80 -16.38 -13.48
N GLY A 32 -13.74 -15.90 -14.31
CA GLY A 32 -13.41 -15.22 -15.57
C GLY A 32 -12.69 -13.88 -15.43
N THR A 33 -12.65 -13.32 -14.24
CA THR A 33 -11.98 -12.04 -13.95
C THR A 33 -10.71 -12.20 -13.10
N LEU A 34 -10.37 -13.43 -12.69
CA LEU A 34 -9.22 -13.74 -11.83
C LEU A 34 -7.90 -13.20 -12.38
N CYS A 35 -7.64 -13.36 -13.69
CA CYS A 35 -6.40 -12.89 -14.33
C CYS A 35 -6.30 -11.36 -14.39
N ARG A 36 -7.40 -10.63 -14.22
CA ARG A 36 -7.44 -9.15 -14.33
C ARG A 36 -7.17 -8.45 -13.00
N ILE A 37 -7.06 -9.19 -11.91
CA ILE A 37 -6.87 -8.64 -10.57
C ILE A 37 -5.42 -8.17 -10.42
N LYS A 38 -5.23 -6.90 -10.04
CA LYS A 38 -3.91 -6.26 -9.88
C LYS A 38 -3.41 -6.23 -8.43
N GLU A 39 -4.21 -6.68 -7.48
CA GLU A 39 -3.85 -6.70 -6.06
C GLU A 39 -3.86 -8.13 -5.51
N SER A 40 -2.77 -8.51 -4.86
CA SER A 40 -2.57 -9.87 -4.32
C SER A 40 -3.58 -10.25 -3.24
N PHE A 41 -3.95 -9.31 -2.37
CA PHE A 41 -4.94 -9.55 -1.32
C PHE A 41 -6.32 -9.90 -1.89
N ILE A 42 -6.76 -9.16 -2.91
CA ILE A 42 -8.02 -9.42 -3.60
C ILE A 42 -7.95 -10.77 -4.34
N CYS A 43 -6.80 -11.10 -4.95
CA CYS A 43 -6.58 -12.43 -5.54
C CYS A 43 -6.74 -13.54 -4.50
N SER A 44 -6.14 -13.38 -3.32
CA SER A 44 -6.20 -14.36 -2.23
C SER A 44 -7.65 -14.60 -1.79
N CYS A 45 -8.42 -13.54 -1.62
CA CYS A 45 -9.83 -13.63 -1.26
C CYS A 45 -10.66 -14.31 -2.36
N ALA A 46 -10.43 -13.96 -3.64
CA ALA A 46 -11.12 -14.56 -4.77
C ALA A 46 -10.80 -16.06 -4.90
N LEU A 47 -9.53 -16.44 -4.76
CA LEU A 47 -9.08 -17.83 -4.78
C LEU A 47 -9.67 -18.66 -3.64
N TRP A 48 -9.79 -18.07 -2.45
CA TRP A 48 -10.42 -18.74 -1.31
C TRP A 48 -11.91 -19.02 -1.58
N ILE A 49 -12.65 -18.02 -2.08
CA ILE A 49 -14.06 -18.17 -2.48
C ILE A 49 -14.22 -19.25 -3.55
N ILE A 50 -13.39 -19.22 -4.59
CA ILE A 50 -13.40 -20.20 -5.68
C ILE A 50 -13.15 -21.61 -5.11
N GLY A 51 -12.15 -21.78 -4.25
CA GLY A 51 -11.82 -23.08 -3.66
C GLY A 51 -12.90 -23.65 -2.75
N GLU A 52 -13.66 -22.79 -2.07
CA GLU A 52 -14.66 -23.20 -1.09
C GLU A 52 -16.02 -23.56 -1.73
N TYR A 53 -16.47 -22.76 -2.71
CA TYR A 53 -17.83 -22.83 -3.22
C TYR A 53 -17.97 -23.42 -4.63
N SER A 54 -16.86 -23.89 -5.22
CA SER A 54 -16.90 -24.64 -6.48
C SER A 54 -17.44 -26.05 -6.24
N CYS A 55 -18.78 -26.21 -6.27
CA CYS A 55 -19.45 -27.49 -6.02
C CYS A 55 -19.80 -28.30 -7.29
N SER A 56 -19.69 -27.70 -8.48
CA SER A 56 -20.08 -28.34 -9.75
C SER A 56 -18.88 -28.64 -10.63
N LEU A 57 -18.87 -29.80 -11.30
CA LEU A 57 -17.77 -30.26 -12.16
C LEU A 57 -17.28 -29.18 -13.15
N SER A 58 -18.20 -28.55 -13.88
CA SER A 58 -17.87 -27.52 -14.89
C SER A 58 -17.22 -26.26 -14.31
N VAL A 59 -17.50 -25.93 -13.05
CA VAL A 59 -16.91 -24.78 -12.35
C VAL A 59 -15.53 -25.16 -11.79
N VAL A 60 -15.39 -26.37 -11.25
CA VAL A 60 -14.12 -26.90 -10.73
C VAL A 60 -13.07 -27.00 -11.85
N GLU A 61 -13.42 -27.62 -12.98
CA GLU A 61 -12.51 -27.75 -14.13
C GLU A 61 -12.09 -26.38 -14.68
N ARG A 62 -13.05 -25.46 -14.80
CA ARG A 62 -12.76 -24.09 -15.25
C ARG A 62 -11.87 -23.35 -14.26
N ALA A 63 -12.13 -23.45 -12.96
CA ALA A 63 -11.32 -22.83 -11.93
C ALA A 63 -9.87 -23.32 -11.97
N ILE A 64 -9.66 -24.64 -12.06
CA ILE A 64 -8.31 -25.22 -12.18
C ILE A 64 -7.62 -24.70 -13.44
N SER A 65 -8.30 -24.72 -14.59
CA SER A 65 -7.76 -24.22 -15.86
C SER A 65 -7.34 -22.75 -15.77
N THR A 66 -8.20 -21.89 -15.22
CA THR A 66 -7.92 -20.44 -15.12
C THR A 66 -6.80 -20.15 -14.12
N ILE A 67 -6.72 -20.88 -13.00
CA ILE A 67 -5.60 -20.72 -12.04
C ILE A 67 -4.28 -21.12 -12.70
N LYS A 68 -4.24 -22.22 -13.46
CA LYS A 68 -3.06 -22.64 -14.21
C LYS A 68 -2.66 -21.60 -15.26
N GLU A 69 -3.61 -21.12 -16.03
CA GLU A 69 -3.38 -20.06 -17.03
C GLU A 69 -2.83 -18.79 -16.37
N ALA A 70 -3.31 -18.43 -15.18
CA ALA A 70 -2.82 -17.29 -14.41
C ALA A 70 -1.40 -17.49 -13.81
N LEU A 71 -0.93 -18.73 -13.67
CA LEU A 71 0.44 -19.06 -13.23
C LEU A 71 1.41 -19.20 -14.41
N GLY A 72 0.90 -19.55 -15.59
CA GLY A 72 1.69 -19.83 -16.78
C GLY A 72 2.48 -21.14 -16.67
N ASP A 73 3.44 -21.33 -17.58
CA ASP A 73 4.17 -22.60 -17.69
C ASP A 73 5.10 -22.84 -16.49
N GLU A 74 5.08 -24.07 -15.96
CA GLU A 74 6.05 -24.57 -14.99
C GLU A 74 7.31 -25.11 -15.70
N PRO A 75 8.52 -25.06 -15.09
CA PRO A 75 8.85 -24.51 -13.77
C PRO A 75 8.96 -22.97 -13.76
N PHE A 76 8.78 -22.36 -12.58
CA PHE A 76 8.94 -20.91 -12.39
C PHE A 76 10.38 -20.41 -12.69
N HIS A 77 11.36 -21.32 -12.68
CA HIS A 77 12.76 -21.08 -13.03
C HIS A 77 13.31 -22.21 -13.92
N ALA A 78 14.08 -21.88 -14.96
CA ALA A 78 14.80 -22.89 -15.75
C ALA A 78 16.01 -23.38 -14.95
N VAL A 79 16.00 -24.64 -14.51
CA VAL A 79 17.11 -25.23 -13.74
C VAL A 79 18.41 -25.17 -14.55
N SER A 80 19.28 -24.20 -14.25
CA SER A 80 20.68 -24.25 -14.65
C SER A 80 21.35 -25.31 -13.77
N GLN A 81 21.47 -26.54 -14.27
CA GLN A 81 22.38 -27.51 -13.67
C GLN A 81 23.81 -27.03 -13.91
N GLU A 82 24.43 -26.37 -12.95
CA GLU A 82 25.89 -26.37 -12.85
C GLU A 82 26.30 -27.80 -12.46
N ARG A 83 26.61 -28.61 -13.46
CA ARG A 83 27.34 -29.87 -13.23
C ARG A 83 28.78 -29.50 -12.96
N GLU A 84 29.20 -29.68 -11.71
CA GLU A 84 30.61 -29.76 -11.36
C GLU A 84 31.26 -30.88 -12.17
N SER A 85 32.08 -30.51 -13.14
CA SER A 85 33.11 -31.39 -13.70
C SER A 85 34.42 -30.65 -13.64
N SER A 86 35.28 -31.14 -12.76
CA SER A 86 36.69 -30.80 -12.66
C SER A 86 37.41 -31.23 -13.93
N ASP A 87 37.93 -30.29 -14.72
CA ASP A 87 39.32 -30.40 -15.17
C ASP A 87 39.92 -29.05 -15.60
N SER A 88 41.23 -29.01 -15.47
CA SER A 88 42.14 -27.88 -15.47
C SER A 88 42.59 -27.43 -16.86
N SER A 89 42.58 -26.10 -17.12
CA SER A 89 43.68 -25.32 -17.74
C SER A 89 43.24 -23.88 -18.08
N LYS A 90 44.03 -22.90 -17.63
CA LYS A 90 43.88 -21.42 -17.75
C LYS A 90 44.39 -20.90 -19.13
N PRO A 91 44.48 -19.57 -19.40
CA PRO A 91 43.44 -18.54 -19.50
C PRO A 91 43.64 -17.58 -20.72
N THR A 92 42.63 -16.80 -21.16
CA THR A 92 42.87 -15.45 -21.77
C THR A 92 41.62 -14.54 -21.63
N HIS A 93 41.85 -13.29 -21.22
CA HIS A 93 41.01 -12.13 -20.83
C HIS A 93 39.78 -11.74 -21.70
N PRO A 94 38.98 -10.70 -21.33
CA PRO A 94 38.41 -10.29 -20.04
C PRO A 94 36.86 -10.25 -20.08
N ALA A 95 36.24 -10.12 -18.90
CA ALA A 95 34.79 -10.17 -18.67
C ALA A 95 33.99 -9.11 -19.46
N MET A 96 33.03 -9.60 -20.25
CA MET A 96 31.99 -8.82 -20.92
C MET A 96 30.65 -9.13 -20.22
N ASP A 97 30.09 -8.08 -19.63
CA ASP A 97 28.67 -7.81 -19.43
C ASP A 97 27.76 -8.87 -18.77
N SER A 98 27.54 -8.65 -17.46
CA SER A 98 26.42 -9.21 -16.69
C SER A 98 25.05 -8.60 -17.06
N SER A 99 24.95 -7.89 -18.18
CA SER A 99 23.73 -7.19 -18.64
C SER A 99 22.80 -8.08 -19.46
N THR A 100 23.27 -9.22 -20.00
CA THR A 100 22.46 -10.06 -20.90
C THR A 100 21.51 -11.03 -20.18
N VAL A 101 21.72 -11.29 -18.87
CA VAL A 101 20.76 -12.09 -18.06
C VAL A 101 19.55 -11.24 -17.64
N CYS A 102 19.68 -9.91 -17.64
CA CYS A 102 18.56 -9.01 -17.36
C CYS A 102 17.58 -8.93 -18.55
N SER A 103 18.03 -9.20 -19.77
CA SER A 103 17.21 -9.02 -20.98
C SER A 103 16.12 -10.10 -21.16
N LYS A 104 16.21 -11.23 -20.46
CA LYS A 104 15.12 -12.23 -20.37
C LYS A 104 14.16 -12.01 -19.19
N ARG A 105 14.46 -11.06 -18.28
CA ARG A 105 13.56 -10.74 -17.15
C ARG A 105 12.28 -10.04 -17.61
N CYS A 106 12.30 -9.27 -18.71
CA CYS A 106 11.15 -8.43 -19.09
C CYS A 106 10.15 -9.06 -20.08
N ALA A 107 10.47 -10.18 -20.73
CA ALA A 107 9.60 -10.70 -21.81
C ALA A 107 8.40 -11.54 -21.33
N VAL A 108 8.46 -12.13 -20.13
CA VAL A 108 7.35 -12.94 -19.56
C VAL A 108 6.45 -12.10 -18.63
N LEU A 109 6.95 -10.98 -18.12
CA LEU A 109 6.23 -10.03 -17.26
C LEU A 109 5.23 -9.15 -18.02
N SER A 110 5.13 -9.26 -19.35
CA SER A 110 4.27 -8.42 -20.19
C SER A 110 2.91 -9.03 -20.53
N ASN A 111 2.65 -10.30 -20.20
CA ASN A 111 1.34 -10.90 -20.45
C ASN A 111 0.38 -10.60 -19.29
N PRO A 112 -0.68 -9.80 -19.50
CA PRO A 112 -1.63 -9.43 -18.45
C PRO A 112 -2.46 -10.62 -17.92
N THR A 113 -2.32 -11.79 -18.54
CA THR A 113 -2.99 -13.03 -18.16
C THR A 113 -2.31 -13.76 -17.01
N HIS A 114 -1.01 -13.56 -16.77
CA HIS A 114 -0.22 -14.30 -15.77
C HIS A 114 -0.02 -13.54 -14.45
N ASN A 115 -1.07 -12.89 -13.93
CA ASN A 115 -0.98 -12.04 -12.74
C ASN A 115 -0.50 -12.80 -11.48
N LEU A 116 -0.95 -14.03 -11.25
CA LEU A 116 -0.50 -14.84 -10.11
C LEU A 116 0.99 -15.15 -10.19
N ARG A 117 1.52 -15.41 -11.38
CA ARG A 117 2.95 -15.60 -11.60
C ARG A 117 3.74 -14.37 -11.18
N VAL A 118 3.29 -13.18 -11.57
CA VAL A 118 3.95 -11.92 -11.27
C VAL A 118 4.04 -11.70 -9.76
N PHE A 119 2.96 -11.91 -9.01
CA PHE A 119 2.99 -11.76 -7.54
C PHE A 119 3.90 -12.77 -6.85
N ILE A 120 3.86 -14.05 -7.26
CA ILE A 120 4.71 -15.10 -6.67
C ILE A 120 6.19 -14.85 -6.99
N MET A 121 6.51 -14.44 -8.23
CA MET A 121 7.87 -14.05 -8.62
C MET A 121 8.32 -12.71 -8.00
N SER A 122 7.40 -11.94 -7.42
CA SER A 122 7.72 -10.74 -6.64
C SER A 122 7.94 -11.06 -5.15
N GLY A 123 7.75 -12.32 -4.73
CA GLY A 123 7.98 -12.78 -3.35
C GLY A 123 6.72 -12.90 -2.49
N ASP A 124 5.51 -12.82 -3.05
CA ASP A 124 4.29 -13.04 -2.28
C ASP A 124 4.01 -14.53 -2.06
N PHE A 125 4.66 -15.09 -1.04
CA PHE A 125 4.50 -16.50 -0.67
C PHE A 125 3.18 -16.80 0.06
N HIS A 126 2.54 -15.78 0.65
CA HIS A 126 1.22 -15.95 1.25
C HIS A 126 0.18 -16.28 0.18
N LEU A 127 0.16 -15.51 -0.92
CA LEU A 127 -0.68 -15.80 -2.08
C LEU A 127 -0.35 -17.19 -2.64
N ALA A 128 0.93 -17.56 -2.71
CA ALA A 128 1.35 -18.88 -3.16
C ALA A 128 0.77 -20.02 -2.30
N ALA A 129 0.73 -19.85 -0.98
CA ALA A 129 0.07 -20.78 -0.05
C ALA A 129 -1.45 -20.83 -0.24
N VAL A 130 -2.09 -19.70 -0.53
CA VAL A 130 -3.53 -19.65 -0.86
C VAL A 130 -3.82 -20.40 -2.16
N VAL A 131 -3.01 -20.19 -3.21
CA VAL A 131 -3.11 -20.94 -4.48
C VAL A 131 -3.00 -22.45 -4.23
N ALA A 132 -2.01 -22.90 -3.44
CA ALA A 132 -1.86 -24.31 -3.11
C ALA A 132 -3.08 -24.88 -2.37
N CYS A 133 -3.61 -24.13 -1.39
CA CYS A 133 -4.81 -24.51 -0.65
C CYS A 133 -6.05 -24.62 -1.57
N THR A 134 -6.24 -23.65 -2.47
CA THR A 134 -7.34 -23.62 -3.44
C THR A 134 -7.27 -24.78 -4.43
N LEU A 135 -6.11 -25.01 -5.05
CA LEU A 135 -5.91 -26.14 -5.96
C LEU A 135 -6.17 -27.48 -5.26
N THR A 136 -5.68 -27.64 -4.03
CA THR A 136 -5.93 -28.86 -3.24
C THR A 136 -7.42 -29.10 -3.04
N LYS A 137 -8.18 -28.07 -2.64
CA LYS A 137 -9.64 -28.19 -2.46
C LYS A 137 -10.35 -28.55 -3.77
N LEU A 138 -9.97 -27.90 -4.87
CA LEU A 138 -10.56 -28.17 -6.19
C LEU A 138 -10.26 -29.59 -6.67
N VAL A 139 -9.04 -30.10 -6.48
CA VAL A 139 -8.65 -31.48 -6.81
C VAL A 139 -9.41 -32.49 -5.95
N LEU A 140 -9.57 -32.22 -4.64
CA LEU A 140 -10.36 -33.08 -3.75
C LEU A 140 -11.83 -33.10 -4.16
N TRP A 141 -12.42 -31.95 -4.47
CA TRP A 141 -13.78 -31.84 -5.00
C TRP A 141 -13.94 -32.60 -6.33
N LEU A 142 -12.96 -32.48 -7.23
CA LEU A 142 -12.95 -33.24 -8.48
C LEU A 142 -12.95 -34.74 -8.19
N GLY A 143 -12.18 -35.22 -7.22
CA GLY A 143 -12.16 -36.62 -6.81
C GLY A 143 -13.49 -37.15 -6.23
N GLU A 144 -14.31 -36.28 -5.62
CA GLU A 144 -15.63 -36.66 -5.08
C GLU A 144 -16.75 -36.61 -6.14
N VAL A 145 -16.67 -35.65 -7.08
CA VAL A 145 -17.72 -35.39 -8.08
C VAL A 145 -17.52 -36.21 -9.37
N GLN A 146 -16.26 -36.52 -9.74
CA GLN A 146 -15.96 -37.29 -10.95
C GLN A 146 -15.92 -38.80 -10.65
N PRO A 147 -16.70 -39.63 -11.36
CA PRO A 147 -16.65 -41.08 -11.20
C PRO A 147 -15.33 -41.70 -11.68
N SER A 148 -14.61 -41.05 -12.61
CA SER A 148 -13.30 -41.51 -13.10
C SER A 148 -12.15 -40.79 -12.41
N LYS A 149 -11.26 -41.55 -11.77
CA LYS A 149 -10.08 -41.00 -11.09
C LYS A 149 -9.02 -40.43 -12.03
N VAL A 150 -9.13 -40.63 -13.34
CA VAL A 150 -8.10 -40.21 -14.32
C VAL A 150 -7.92 -38.69 -14.32
N LEU A 151 -9.02 -37.93 -14.40
CA LEU A 151 -8.96 -36.46 -14.41
C LEU A 151 -8.51 -35.90 -13.05
N ALA A 152 -8.98 -36.48 -11.95
CA ALA A 152 -8.55 -36.09 -10.61
C ALA A 152 -7.05 -36.36 -10.38
N ASN A 153 -6.55 -37.51 -10.86
CA ASN A 153 -5.11 -37.85 -10.77
C ASN A 153 -4.27 -36.92 -11.63
N LYS A 154 -4.72 -36.60 -12.85
CA LYS A 154 -4.05 -35.62 -13.72
C LYS A 154 -3.97 -34.25 -13.05
N ALA A 155 -5.11 -33.73 -12.57
CA ALA A 155 -5.16 -32.44 -11.89
C ALA A 155 -4.33 -32.43 -10.59
N SER A 156 -4.28 -33.56 -9.87
CA SER A 156 -3.43 -33.75 -8.69
C SER A 156 -1.95 -33.66 -9.04
N ALA A 157 -1.50 -34.39 -10.07
CA ALA A 157 -0.11 -34.38 -10.51
C ALA A 157 0.33 -32.99 -10.98
N GLU A 158 -0.51 -32.30 -11.75
CA GLU A 158 -0.26 -30.92 -12.19
C GLU A 158 -0.20 -29.94 -11.01
N SER A 159 -1.13 -30.06 -10.04
CA SER A 159 -1.13 -29.21 -8.83
C SER A 159 0.10 -29.46 -7.95
N LEU A 160 0.53 -30.71 -7.84
CA LEU A 160 1.76 -31.07 -7.12
C LEU A 160 3.00 -30.46 -7.78
N LEU A 161 3.06 -30.46 -9.11
CA LEU A 161 4.15 -29.83 -9.86
C LEU A 161 4.23 -28.32 -9.60
N ILE A 162 3.08 -27.64 -9.57
CA ILE A 162 2.98 -26.22 -9.20
C ILE A 162 3.52 -25.98 -7.79
N MET A 163 3.03 -26.75 -6.81
CA MET A 163 3.44 -26.60 -5.40
C MET A 163 4.94 -26.84 -5.22
N VAL A 164 5.50 -27.89 -5.84
CA VAL A 164 6.93 -28.17 -5.78
C VAL A 164 7.75 -27.06 -6.46
N SER A 165 7.27 -26.53 -7.58
CA SER A 165 7.93 -25.42 -8.27
C SER A 165 7.96 -24.14 -7.42
N ILE A 166 6.87 -23.84 -6.69
CA ILE A 166 6.81 -22.72 -5.74
C ILE A 166 7.79 -22.94 -4.59
N LEU A 167 7.85 -24.16 -4.03
CA LEU A 167 8.79 -24.48 -2.94
C LEU A 167 10.26 -24.40 -3.38
N GLN A 168 10.56 -24.79 -4.62
CA GLN A 168 11.89 -24.65 -5.21
C GLN A 168 12.25 -23.17 -5.40
N LEU A 169 11.32 -22.37 -5.93
CA LEU A 169 11.50 -20.93 -6.08
C LEU A 169 11.76 -20.27 -4.71
N GLY A 170 10.99 -20.62 -3.69
CA GLY A 170 11.14 -20.07 -2.33
C GLY A 170 12.44 -20.44 -1.61
N LYS A 171 13.12 -21.51 -2.05
CA LYS A 171 14.46 -21.91 -1.55
C LYS A 171 15.60 -21.37 -2.40
N SER A 172 15.31 -20.85 -3.59
CA SER A 172 16.32 -20.34 -4.51
C SER A 172 16.82 -18.97 -4.07
N SER A 173 18.05 -18.63 -4.44
CA SER A 173 18.64 -17.29 -4.23
C SER A 173 18.11 -16.23 -5.20
N HIS A 174 17.10 -16.55 -6.02
CA HIS A 174 16.57 -15.64 -7.03
C HIS A 174 15.67 -14.54 -6.46
N LEU A 175 15.12 -14.73 -5.26
CA LEU A 175 14.24 -13.77 -4.59
C LEU A 175 14.97 -13.11 -3.40
N PRO A 176 14.65 -11.83 -3.11
CA PRO A 176 15.31 -11.07 -2.04
C PRO A 176 15.08 -11.67 -0.65
N HIS A 177 13.95 -12.37 -0.45
CA HIS A 177 13.64 -13.07 0.78
C HIS A 177 13.22 -14.52 0.48
N PRO A 178 13.67 -15.50 1.29
CA PRO A 178 13.22 -16.88 1.17
C PRO A 178 11.76 -17.00 1.60
N ILE A 179 11.14 -18.13 1.26
CA ILE A 179 9.79 -18.47 1.72
C ILE A 179 9.68 -18.45 3.25
N ASP A 180 8.62 -17.83 3.77
CA ASP A 180 8.33 -17.83 5.20
C ASP A 180 7.88 -19.21 5.69
N SER A 181 8.07 -19.49 7.00
CA SER A 181 7.81 -20.83 7.54
C SER A 181 6.33 -21.22 7.47
N ASP A 182 5.41 -20.26 7.64
CA ASP A 182 3.96 -20.52 7.60
C ASP A 182 3.53 -20.91 6.19
N SER A 183 3.90 -20.13 5.18
CA SER A 183 3.62 -20.44 3.77
C SER A 183 4.26 -21.76 3.36
N TYR A 184 5.49 -22.04 3.81
CA TYR A 184 6.16 -23.32 3.56
C TYR A 184 5.35 -24.50 4.14
N ASP A 185 4.96 -24.41 5.41
CA ASP A 185 4.24 -25.48 6.10
C ASP A 185 2.84 -25.69 5.50
N ARG A 186 2.15 -24.62 5.11
CA ARG A 186 0.83 -24.68 4.45
C ARG A 186 0.91 -25.34 3.08
N ILE A 187 1.91 -25.01 2.26
CA ILE A 187 2.11 -25.65 0.95
C ILE A 187 2.52 -27.11 1.14
N MET A 188 3.42 -27.39 2.10
CA MET A 188 3.84 -28.76 2.40
C MET A 188 2.68 -29.62 2.92
N PHE A 189 1.78 -29.05 3.70
CA PHE A 189 0.55 -29.70 4.14
C PHE A 189 -0.35 -30.08 2.95
N CYS A 190 -0.53 -29.17 1.98
CA CYS A 190 -1.26 -29.42 0.73
C CYS A 190 -0.64 -30.57 -0.08
N VAL A 191 0.69 -30.57 -0.25
CA VAL A 191 1.43 -31.65 -0.92
C VAL A 191 1.19 -32.99 -0.22
N ARG A 192 1.34 -33.03 1.11
CA ARG A 192 1.10 -34.25 1.90
C ARG A 192 -0.34 -34.74 1.76
N LEU A 193 -1.31 -33.83 1.68
CA LEU A 193 -2.72 -34.19 1.54
C LEU A 193 -3.05 -34.78 0.17
N LEU A 194 -2.49 -34.23 -0.91
CA LEU A 194 -2.67 -34.77 -2.26
C LEU A 194 -1.95 -36.12 -2.44
N CYS A 195 -0.79 -36.30 -1.80
CA CYS A 195 -0.04 -37.55 -1.83
C CYS A 195 -0.62 -38.64 -0.92
N ARG A 196 -1.32 -38.30 0.17
CA ARG A 196 -1.89 -39.27 1.12
C ARG A 196 -3.37 -39.56 0.83
N THR A 197 -3.76 -40.83 0.95
CA THR A 197 -5.12 -41.33 0.68
C THR A 197 -6.04 -41.38 1.90
N GLY A 198 -5.65 -40.79 3.03
CA GLY A 198 -6.44 -40.81 4.26
C GLY A 198 -7.74 -40.01 4.15
N ASN A 199 -8.90 -40.69 4.18
CA ASN A 199 -10.22 -40.06 4.09
C ASN A 199 -10.49 -39.01 5.18
N ASN A 200 -9.90 -39.14 6.37
CA ASN A 200 -10.16 -38.22 7.48
C ASN A 200 -9.55 -36.82 7.25
N ALA A 201 -8.32 -36.76 6.73
CA ALA A 201 -7.66 -35.48 6.43
C ALA A 201 -8.35 -34.72 5.29
N ARG A 202 -8.87 -35.46 4.30
CA ARG A 202 -9.65 -34.90 3.18
C ARG A 202 -10.96 -34.28 3.67
N LYS A 203 -11.68 -34.98 4.54
CA LYS A 203 -12.92 -34.47 5.16
C LYS A 203 -12.67 -33.23 6.00
N VAL A 204 -11.59 -33.17 6.77
CA VAL A 204 -11.25 -31.97 7.57
C VAL A 204 -11.01 -30.77 6.67
N GLN A 205 -10.25 -30.89 5.57
CA GLN A 205 -10.00 -29.75 4.68
C GLN A 205 -11.22 -29.32 3.84
N LEU A 206 -12.12 -30.24 3.51
CA LEU A 206 -13.31 -29.95 2.68
C LEU A 206 -14.51 -29.45 3.51
N LEU A 207 -14.73 -30.02 4.69
CA LEU A 207 -15.91 -29.74 5.53
C LEU A 207 -15.62 -28.75 6.67
N SER A 208 -14.44 -28.81 7.28
CA SER A 208 -14.16 -27.99 8.46
C SER A 208 -13.91 -26.52 8.12
N SER A 209 -13.36 -26.19 6.94
CA SER A 209 -13.13 -24.78 6.58
C SER A 209 -14.45 -24.02 6.43
N CYS A 210 -15.43 -24.60 5.73
CA CYS A 210 -16.74 -24.00 5.50
C CYS A 210 -17.51 -23.85 6.80
N GLN A 211 -17.49 -24.89 7.64
CA GLN A 211 -18.19 -24.89 8.92
C GLN A 211 -17.59 -23.89 9.90
N SER A 212 -16.26 -23.78 9.98
CA SER A 212 -15.60 -22.78 10.83
C SER A 212 -15.93 -21.36 10.39
N PHE A 213 -15.93 -21.09 9.07
CA PHE A 213 -16.31 -19.77 8.55
C PHE A 213 -17.79 -19.47 8.75
N THR A 214 -18.68 -20.44 8.52
CA THR A 214 -20.12 -20.29 8.75
C THR A 214 -20.43 -20.05 10.23
N LYS A 215 -19.74 -20.75 11.14
CA LYS A 215 -19.83 -20.51 12.59
C LYS A 215 -19.33 -19.13 12.97
N MET A 216 -18.18 -18.71 12.43
CA MET A 216 -17.65 -17.36 12.63
C MET A 216 -18.62 -16.28 12.14
N LEU A 217 -19.22 -16.44 10.96
CA LEU A 217 -20.23 -15.52 10.43
C LEU A 217 -21.50 -15.49 11.30
N ALA A 218 -21.99 -16.66 11.73
CA ALA A 218 -23.14 -16.75 12.62
C ALA A 218 -22.88 -16.09 13.98
N GLU A 219 -21.69 -16.30 14.56
CA GLU A 219 -21.28 -15.65 15.80
C GLU A 219 -21.12 -14.13 15.62
N LYS A 220 -20.58 -13.69 14.48
CA LYS A 220 -20.46 -12.26 14.17
C LYS A 220 -21.84 -11.60 13.99
N GLN A 221 -22.77 -12.26 13.32
CA GLN A 221 -24.16 -11.81 13.21
C GLN A 221 -24.84 -11.78 14.59
N PHE A 222 -24.61 -12.80 15.41
CA PHE A 222 -25.11 -12.84 16.79
C PHE A 222 -24.60 -11.65 17.60
N ARG A 223 -23.29 -11.38 17.59
CA ARG A 223 -22.69 -10.23 18.28
C ARG A 223 -23.20 -8.89 17.73
N LYS A 224 -23.43 -8.78 16.42
CA LYS A 224 -24.03 -7.57 15.82
C LYS A 224 -25.47 -7.39 16.30
N ASN A 225 -26.26 -8.47 16.31
CA ASN A 225 -27.64 -8.44 16.80
C ASN A 225 -27.72 -8.16 18.31
N GLU A 226 -26.75 -8.66 19.08
CA GLU A 226 -26.65 -8.39 20.51
C GLU A 226 -26.26 -6.93 20.79
N LYS A 227 -25.30 -6.37 20.03
CA LYS A 227 -24.99 -4.94 20.07
C LYS A 227 -26.20 -4.09 19.70
N MET A 228 -26.90 -4.40 18.60
CA MET A 228 -28.13 -3.71 18.22
C MET A 228 -29.24 -3.85 19.28
N ARG A 229 -29.31 -4.99 20.00
CA ARG A 229 -30.26 -5.19 21.11
C ARG A 229 -29.91 -4.34 22.32
N VAL A 230 -28.64 -4.28 22.71
CA VAL A 230 -28.16 -3.44 23.81
C VAL A 230 -28.31 -1.95 23.47
N GLU A 231 -28.01 -1.56 22.24
CA GLU A 231 -28.24 -0.21 21.71
C GLU A 231 -29.74 0.12 21.70
N SER A 232 -30.61 -0.80 21.28
CA SER A 232 -32.07 -0.60 21.30
C SER A 232 -32.67 -0.51 22.71
N GLN A 233 -32.05 -1.15 23.71
CA GLN A 233 -32.46 -1.03 25.11
C GLN A 233 -31.98 0.28 25.74
N ASN A 234 -30.95 0.91 25.19
CA ASN A 234 -30.39 2.17 25.65
C ASN A 234 -30.79 3.40 24.80
N SER A 235 -31.51 3.22 23.69
CA SER A 235 -31.88 4.30 22.79
C SER A 235 -33.26 4.88 23.12
N HIS A 236 -33.30 6.03 23.80
CA HIS A 236 -34.37 7.00 23.60
C HIS A 236 -34.10 7.71 22.27
N ALA A 237 -34.76 7.27 21.19
CA ALA A 237 -34.69 7.97 19.90
C ALA A 237 -35.49 9.28 19.99
N TYR A 238 -34.86 10.41 19.70
CA TYR A 238 -35.55 11.69 19.58
C TYR A 238 -36.17 11.81 18.18
N PRO A 239 -37.28 12.55 18.00
CA PRO A 239 -37.94 12.72 16.70
C PRO A 239 -37.04 13.31 15.60
N ASP A 240 -35.96 13.97 16.00
CA ASP A 240 -34.98 14.60 15.10
C ASP A 240 -33.78 13.70 14.77
N ASP A 241 -33.72 12.48 15.33
CA ASP A 241 -32.67 11.51 15.00
C ASP A 241 -32.82 11.06 13.53
N SER A 242 -31.76 11.26 12.76
CA SER A 242 -31.77 10.98 11.32
C SER A 242 -31.69 9.48 11.05
N ILE A 243 -32.54 8.99 10.16
CA ILE A 243 -32.44 7.62 9.65
C ILE A 243 -31.36 7.60 8.55
N ASP A 244 -30.28 6.85 8.79
CA ASP A 244 -29.20 6.72 7.82
C ASP A 244 -29.49 5.59 6.83
N PHE A 245 -29.43 5.89 5.52
CA PHE A 245 -29.73 4.93 4.45
C PHE A 245 -28.46 4.54 3.71
N ASP A 246 -27.66 3.66 4.32
CA ASP A 246 -26.39 3.15 3.76
C ASP A 246 -26.52 2.57 2.34
N HIS A 247 -27.70 2.05 1.99
CA HIS A 247 -27.96 1.39 0.71
C HIS A 247 -28.39 2.35 -0.42
N LEU A 248 -28.68 3.62 -0.10
CA LEU A 248 -29.20 4.61 -1.06
C LEU A 248 -28.15 5.65 -1.51
N LYS A 249 -26.91 5.59 -1.00
CA LYS A 249 -25.83 6.49 -1.43
C LYS A 249 -25.53 6.28 -2.92
N SER A 250 -25.71 7.33 -3.73
CA SER A 250 -25.52 7.29 -5.19
C SER A 250 -24.05 7.07 -5.55
N ARG A 251 -23.77 6.00 -6.31
CA ARG A 251 -22.42 5.60 -6.75
C ARG A 251 -21.88 6.38 -7.96
N ARG A 252 -22.54 7.45 -8.40
CA ARG A 252 -22.05 8.28 -9.53
C ARG A 252 -21.10 9.34 -8.99
N GLY A 253 -19.80 9.20 -9.30
CA GLY A 253 -18.79 10.23 -9.04
C GLY A 253 -17.65 9.82 -8.09
N MET A 254 -17.64 8.60 -7.56
CA MET A 254 -16.52 8.11 -6.73
C MET A 254 -15.27 7.86 -7.58
N CYS A 255 -14.10 8.26 -7.09
CA CYS A 255 -12.83 7.93 -7.73
C CYS A 255 -12.51 6.44 -7.55
N GLN A 256 -11.74 5.85 -8.48
CA GLN A 256 -11.45 4.42 -8.47
C GLN A 256 -10.73 3.96 -7.19
N LEU A 257 -9.90 4.83 -6.60
CA LEU A 257 -9.19 4.57 -5.33
C LEU A 257 -10.14 4.53 -4.12
N GLU A 258 -11.16 5.39 -4.08
CA GLU A 258 -12.15 5.41 -2.99
C GLU A 258 -13.04 4.16 -3.02
N LEU A 259 -13.38 3.71 -4.22
CA LEU A 259 -14.06 2.43 -4.41
C LEU A 259 -13.19 1.24 -4.00
N GLU A 260 -11.87 1.33 -4.17
CA GLU A 260 -10.94 0.27 -3.80
C GLU A 260 -10.69 0.24 -2.28
N ASP A 261 -10.58 1.39 -1.60
CA ASP A 261 -10.33 1.47 -0.16
C ASP A 261 -11.57 1.17 0.70
N GLU A 262 -12.76 1.67 0.34
CA GLU A 262 -13.99 1.30 1.04
C GLU A 262 -14.21 -0.22 0.94
N VAL A 263 -13.86 -0.80 -0.21
CA VAL A 263 -13.98 -2.24 -0.39
C VAL A 263 -12.87 -3.02 0.29
N ARG A 264 -11.65 -2.50 0.37
CA ARG A 264 -10.61 -3.06 1.23
C ARG A 264 -11.12 -3.20 2.65
N ASP A 265 -11.83 -2.20 3.16
CA ASP A 265 -12.36 -2.22 4.53
C ASP A 265 -13.57 -3.16 4.69
N TYR A 266 -14.50 -3.21 3.74
CA TYR A 266 -15.56 -4.23 3.76
C TYR A 266 -15.01 -5.66 3.61
N LEU A 267 -13.96 -5.86 2.81
CA LEU A 267 -13.35 -7.18 2.60
C LEU A 267 -12.57 -7.60 3.85
N LYS A 268 -11.77 -6.72 4.45
CA LYS A 268 -11.11 -6.92 5.76
C LYS A 268 -12.13 -7.24 6.86
N ALA A 269 -13.29 -6.57 6.82
CA ALA A 269 -14.39 -6.86 7.74
C ALA A 269 -14.98 -8.24 7.48
N ALA A 270 -15.17 -8.64 6.23
CA ALA A 270 -15.73 -9.93 5.84
C ALA A 270 -14.76 -11.11 6.06
N THR A 271 -13.44 -10.92 5.90
CA THR A 271 -12.40 -11.96 6.07
C THR A 271 -11.97 -12.17 7.51
N GLY A 272 -12.42 -11.32 8.45
CA GLY A 272 -12.14 -11.49 9.88
C GLY A 272 -10.76 -11.02 10.31
N GLU A 273 -10.06 -10.25 9.48
CA GLU A 273 -8.70 -9.74 9.78
C GLU A 273 -8.68 -8.72 10.93
N PHE A 274 -9.85 -8.18 11.30
CA PHE A 274 -10.02 -7.40 12.54
C PHE A 274 -9.70 -8.21 13.81
N MET A 275 -9.60 -9.56 13.76
CA MET A 275 -9.39 -10.37 14.96
C MET A 275 -7.95 -10.49 15.44
N LYS A 276 -6.94 -9.95 14.74
CA LYS A 276 -5.63 -9.71 15.41
C LYS A 276 -5.62 -8.47 16.31
N ASP A 277 -6.66 -7.63 16.24
CA ASP A 277 -6.79 -6.43 17.08
C ASP A 277 -8.09 -6.36 17.91
N ALA A 278 -8.95 -7.38 17.82
CA ALA A 278 -10.26 -7.43 18.51
C ALA A 278 -10.20 -7.67 20.04
N GLY A 279 -9.06 -7.38 20.67
CA GLY A 279 -8.88 -7.34 22.13
C GLY A 279 -8.83 -5.93 22.71
N CYS A 280 -8.91 -4.87 21.91
CA CYS A 280 -8.77 -3.51 22.42
C CYS A 280 -9.88 -2.58 21.91
N ALA A 281 -11.01 -2.56 22.60
CA ALA A 281 -12.12 -1.64 22.36
C ALA A 281 -11.80 -0.17 22.72
N ASN A 282 -10.52 0.23 22.73
CA ASN A 282 -10.02 1.57 23.01
C ASN A 282 -8.79 1.95 22.17
N LYS A 283 -8.54 1.31 21.01
CA LYS A 283 -7.54 1.82 20.07
C LYS A 283 -8.15 2.97 19.28
N LEU A 284 -7.99 4.19 19.80
CA LEU A 284 -7.91 5.39 18.96
C LEU A 284 -6.94 5.10 17.81
N ASN A 285 -7.21 5.63 16.61
CA ASN A 285 -6.22 5.56 15.53
C ASN A 285 -4.88 6.04 16.08
N PRO A 286 -3.79 5.25 15.93
CA PRO A 286 -2.50 5.66 16.44
C PRO A 286 -2.15 7.02 15.83
N PRO A 287 -1.70 7.98 16.64
CA PRO A 287 -1.35 9.30 16.13
C PRO A 287 -0.24 9.14 15.08
N VAL A 288 -0.42 9.80 13.94
CA VAL A 288 0.54 9.84 12.84
C VAL A 288 1.63 10.84 13.22
N GLN A 289 2.88 10.39 13.15
CA GLN A 289 4.02 11.26 13.32
C GLN A 289 4.10 12.24 12.13
N LEU A 290 3.99 13.55 12.42
CA LEU A 290 4.04 14.61 11.40
C LEU A 290 5.45 15.21 11.26
N THR A 291 6.25 15.21 12.34
CA THR A 291 7.66 15.66 12.31
C THR A 291 8.60 14.60 12.90
N GLY A 292 9.87 14.64 12.50
CA GLY A 292 10.86 13.65 12.91
C GLY A 292 11.32 13.79 14.36
N PHE A 293 11.89 12.73 14.92
CA PHE A 293 12.46 12.74 16.28
C PHE A 293 13.70 13.62 16.45
N SER A 294 14.17 14.29 15.41
CA SER A 294 15.30 15.23 15.49
C SER A 294 14.89 16.70 15.29
N ASP A 295 13.61 16.98 15.03
CA ASP A 295 13.11 18.35 14.86
C ASP A 295 13.05 19.15 16.17
N PRO A 296 13.31 20.47 16.15
CA PRO A 296 13.06 21.35 17.29
C PRO A 296 11.62 21.22 17.82
N VAL A 297 10.68 21.06 16.91
CA VAL A 297 9.25 20.83 17.19
C VAL A 297 8.88 19.40 16.82
N TYR A 298 8.51 18.60 17.81
CA TYR A 298 7.88 17.30 17.56
C TYR A 298 6.37 17.45 17.45
N ALA A 299 5.74 16.90 16.41
CA ALA A 299 4.31 16.93 16.22
C ALA A 299 3.77 15.57 15.82
N GLU A 300 2.68 15.18 16.46
CA GLU A 300 1.90 13.99 16.14
C GLU A 300 0.44 14.39 16.00
N GLY A 301 -0.26 13.83 15.02
CA GLY A 301 -1.65 14.20 14.74
C GLY A 301 -2.50 12.98 14.47
N PHE A 302 -3.75 13.01 14.90
CA PHE A 302 -4.74 12.03 14.45
C PHE A 302 -5.91 12.76 13.80
N VAL A 303 -6.49 12.08 12.81
CA VAL A 303 -7.59 12.62 11.99
C VAL A 303 -8.89 12.00 12.49
N THR A 304 -9.87 12.85 12.77
CA THR A 304 -11.26 12.43 13.03
C THR A 304 -12.14 13.00 11.94
N VAL A 305 -12.84 12.13 11.20
CA VAL A 305 -13.78 12.54 10.16
C VAL A 305 -15.19 12.46 10.75
N ASN A 306 -15.85 13.60 10.90
CA ASN A 306 -17.21 13.66 11.41
C ASN A 306 -18.24 13.35 10.30
N GLN A 307 -19.45 12.94 10.72
CA GLN A 307 -20.54 12.51 9.84
C GLN A 307 -21.01 13.56 8.80
N TYR A 308 -20.64 14.83 8.98
CA TYR A 308 -21.02 15.95 8.09
C TYR A 308 -19.86 16.50 7.23
N TYR A 309 -18.80 15.72 6.98
CA TYR A 309 -17.60 16.09 6.20
C TYR A 309 -16.68 17.15 6.85
N ASP A 310 -16.91 17.49 8.11
CA ASP A 310 -15.96 18.27 8.91
C ASP A 310 -14.82 17.34 9.36
N THR A 311 -13.60 17.65 8.91
CA THR A 311 -12.39 16.92 9.33
C THR A 311 -11.76 17.65 10.50
N VAL A 312 -11.69 16.99 11.65
CA VAL A 312 -11.05 17.51 12.85
C VAL A 312 -9.65 16.91 12.95
N LEU A 313 -8.64 17.78 12.93
CA LEU A 313 -7.24 17.40 13.06
C LEU A 313 -6.76 17.77 14.46
N ASP A 314 -6.55 16.76 15.31
CA ASP A 314 -6.00 16.94 16.64
C ASP A 314 -4.50 16.72 16.60
N ILE A 315 -3.73 17.81 16.69
CA ILE A 315 -2.28 17.83 16.62
C ILE A 315 -1.70 18.11 18.01
N THR A 316 -0.87 17.22 18.51
CA THR A 316 -0.07 17.43 19.71
C THR A 316 1.32 17.89 19.29
N VAL A 317 1.66 19.12 19.68
CA VAL A 317 2.94 19.77 19.42
C VAL A 317 3.76 19.80 20.69
N ILE A 318 5.01 19.39 20.62
CA ILE A 318 5.97 19.36 21.72
C ILE A 318 7.17 20.22 21.33
N ASN A 319 7.40 21.29 22.09
CA ASN A 319 8.63 22.05 21.99
C ASN A 319 9.74 21.24 22.66
N ARG A 320 10.73 20.76 21.92
CA ARG A 320 11.84 19.98 22.48
C ARG A 320 13.09 20.81 22.77
N THR A 321 13.05 22.10 22.47
CA THR A 321 14.17 23.01 22.72
C THR A 321 14.11 23.58 24.13
N LYS A 322 15.22 24.25 24.51
CA LYS A 322 15.32 25.00 25.76
C LYS A 322 14.79 26.44 25.62
N GLU A 323 14.34 26.81 24.43
CA GLU A 323 13.86 28.15 24.11
C GLU A 323 12.34 28.19 24.00
N THR A 324 11.76 29.33 24.32
CA THR A 324 10.33 29.55 24.12
C THR A 324 10.05 29.78 22.64
N MET A 325 9.16 28.96 22.06
CA MET A 325 8.64 29.17 20.71
C MET A 325 7.49 30.17 20.77
N ARG A 326 7.65 31.29 20.08
CA ARG A 326 6.63 32.34 19.97
C ARG A 326 5.92 32.19 18.63
N ASN A 327 4.71 32.74 18.59
CA ASN A 327 3.92 32.80 17.35
C ASN A 327 3.82 31.46 16.61
N LEU A 328 3.66 30.36 17.35
CA LEU A 328 3.53 29.02 16.77
C LEU A 328 2.13 28.87 16.18
N TYR A 329 2.03 28.65 14.88
CA TYR A 329 0.78 28.38 14.19
C TYR A 329 0.97 27.34 13.09
N LEU A 330 -0.11 26.66 12.76
CA LEU A 330 -0.25 25.69 11.68
C LEU A 330 -0.90 26.34 10.47
N GLU A 331 -0.25 26.21 9.33
CA GLU A 331 -0.82 26.46 8.01
C GLU A 331 -1.23 25.13 7.39
N PHE A 332 -2.36 25.13 6.68
CA PHE A 332 -2.90 23.96 6.03
C PHE A 332 -3.14 24.28 4.56
N ALA A 333 -2.66 23.41 3.70
CA ALA A 333 -2.94 23.41 2.27
C ALA A 333 -3.54 22.07 1.87
N THR A 334 -4.46 22.10 0.91
CA THR A 334 -5.10 20.89 0.38
C THR A 334 -4.85 20.83 -1.12
N SER A 335 -4.69 19.61 -1.65
CA SER A 335 -4.54 19.37 -3.10
C SER A 335 -5.76 19.78 -3.94
N CYS A 336 -6.87 20.14 -3.28
CA CYS A 336 -8.12 20.56 -3.91
C CYS A 336 -8.22 22.09 -3.86
N LYS A 337 -8.74 22.71 -4.93
CA LYS A 337 -8.94 24.17 -5.10
C LYS A 337 -9.95 24.81 -4.12
N THR A 338 -10.25 24.15 -3.02
CA THR A 338 -11.18 24.60 -2.00
C THR A 338 -10.37 25.31 -0.92
N THR A 339 -10.69 26.58 -0.68
CA THR A 339 -10.02 27.41 0.33
C THR A 339 -10.16 26.75 1.70
N VAL A 340 -9.06 26.36 2.32
CA VAL A 340 -9.06 25.94 3.71
C VAL A 340 -9.46 27.15 4.55
N VAL A 341 -10.64 27.11 5.17
CA VAL A 341 -11.20 28.20 5.97
C VAL A 341 -10.93 27.96 7.46
N GLU A 342 -9.66 27.83 7.86
CA GLU A 342 -9.28 28.11 9.25
C GLU A 342 -7.77 28.37 9.36
N ARG A 343 -7.38 29.58 9.79
CA ARG A 343 -6.02 29.84 10.28
C ARG A 343 -5.98 29.45 11.75
N SER A 344 -5.10 28.53 12.11
CA SER A 344 -4.91 28.17 13.52
C SER A 344 -4.51 29.40 14.34
N ARG A 345 -4.86 29.40 15.62
CA ARG A 345 -4.48 30.49 16.53
C ARG A 345 -2.98 30.46 16.75
N ASN A 346 -2.38 31.62 17.01
CA ASN A 346 -0.97 31.69 17.39
C ASN A 346 -0.82 31.22 18.85
N TYR A 347 0.10 30.31 19.07
CA TYR A 347 0.43 29.75 20.37
C TYR A 347 1.83 30.16 20.79
N THR A 348 2.04 30.33 22.09
CA THR A 348 3.38 30.41 22.66
C THR A 348 3.62 29.14 23.44
N VAL A 349 4.65 28.37 23.07
CA VAL A 349 4.98 27.08 23.67
C VAL A 349 6.29 27.22 24.42
N ALA A 350 6.21 27.10 25.74
CA ALA A 350 7.36 27.14 26.63
C ALA A 350 8.34 25.97 26.32
N PRO A 351 9.62 26.07 26.75
CA PRO A 351 10.59 25.00 26.61
C PRO A 351 10.05 23.68 27.17
N GLN A 352 10.25 22.57 26.44
CA GLN A 352 9.81 21.22 26.85
C GLN A 352 8.30 21.06 27.08
N ALA A 353 7.49 22.07 26.75
CA ALA A 353 6.06 22.04 26.96
C ALA A 353 5.32 21.38 25.80
N VAL A 354 4.17 20.77 26.13
CA VAL A 354 3.25 20.14 25.19
C VAL A 354 2.05 21.04 24.99
N LYS A 355 1.64 21.22 23.73
CA LYS A 355 0.45 21.95 23.34
C LYS A 355 -0.40 21.11 22.40
N LYS A 356 -1.67 20.89 22.79
CA LYS A 356 -2.67 20.28 21.91
C LYS A 356 -3.38 21.37 21.10
N ILE A 357 -3.44 21.19 19.80
CA ILE A 357 -4.04 22.09 18.84
C ILE A 357 -5.09 21.29 18.07
N GLN A 358 -6.33 21.77 18.08
CA GLN A 358 -7.42 21.20 17.31
C GLN A 358 -7.73 22.15 16.14
N ALA A 359 -7.67 21.63 14.92
CA ALA A 359 -7.98 22.37 13.70
C ALA A 359 -9.22 21.76 13.02
N ASN A 360 -10.24 22.58 12.73
CA ASN A 360 -11.45 22.13 12.07
C ASN A 360 -11.37 22.48 10.59
N ILE A 361 -10.98 21.49 9.78
CA ILE A 361 -10.85 21.67 8.34
C ILE A 361 -12.21 21.36 7.71
N LYS A 362 -12.91 22.42 7.28
CA LYS A 362 -14.15 22.31 6.51
C LYS A 362 -13.81 22.12 5.04
N LEU A 363 -14.17 20.96 4.48
CA LEU A 363 -13.96 20.65 3.07
C LEU A 363 -15.31 20.68 2.36
N SER A 364 -15.43 21.50 1.31
CA SER A 364 -16.68 21.67 0.57
C SER A 364 -17.00 20.50 -0.39
N SER A 365 -16.11 19.51 -0.50
CA SER A 365 -16.27 18.34 -1.39
C SER A 365 -15.79 17.06 -0.71
N THR A 366 -16.48 15.95 -1.01
CA THR A 366 -16.23 14.57 -0.55
C THR A 366 -14.86 13.99 -0.91
N ASN A 367 -14.11 14.64 -1.80
CA ASN A 367 -12.77 14.20 -2.16
C ASN A 367 -11.80 14.68 -1.06
N LEU A 368 -11.56 13.83 -0.07
CA LEU A 368 -10.49 14.02 0.91
C LEU A 368 -9.16 13.84 0.18
N GLY A 369 -8.65 14.95 -0.36
CA GLY A 369 -7.30 15.02 -0.91
C GLY A 369 -6.23 14.95 0.18
N ILE A 370 -5.00 15.22 -0.20
CA ILE A 370 -3.89 15.26 0.74
C ILE A 370 -3.90 16.59 1.47
N ILE A 371 -3.82 16.53 2.82
CA ILE A 371 -3.66 17.71 3.68
C ILE A 371 -2.17 17.87 3.96
N ILE A 372 -1.60 18.96 3.47
CA ILE A 372 -0.24 19.37 3.76
C ILE A 372 -0.31 20.38 4.89
N SER A 373 0.42 20.13 5.97
CA SER A 373 0.50 21.05 7.10
C SER A 373 1.93 21.57 7.26
N ARG A 374 2.04 22.87 7.54
CA ARG A 374 3.29 23.55 7.86
C ARG A 374 3.20 24.13 9.26
N ILE A 375 4.18 23.83 10.11
CA ILE A 375 4.32 24.43 11.44
C ILE A 375 5.26 25.63 11.31
N VAL A 376 4.74 26.82 11.59
CA VAL A 376 5.50 28.07 11.58
C VAL A 376 5.65 28.55 13.02
N TYR A 377 6.85 28.96 13.41
CA TYR A 377 7.14 29.46 14.75
C TYR A 377 8.35 30.41 14.72
N GLU A 378 8.45 31.26 15.73
CA GLU A 378 9.55 32.21 15.91
C GLU A 378 10.38 31.80 17.14
N THR A 379 11.70 31.66 16.96
CA THR A 379 12.67 31.46 18.03
C THR A 379 13.42 32.76 18.34
N SER A 380 14.00 32.85 19.54
CA SER A 380 14.69 34.08 19.99
C SER A 380 16.07 34.19 19.35
N ASP A 381 16.72 33.05 19.14
CA ASP A 381 17.97 32.93 18.42
C ASP A 381 17.73 32.34 17.03
N ALA A 382 18.38 32.95 16.03
CA ALA A 382 18.57 32.34 14.72
C ALA A 382 19.51 31.15 14.91
N MET A 383 18.98 30.02 15.39
CA MET A 383 19.76 28.79 15.45
C MET A 383 20.32 28.52 14.06
N GLU A 384 21.65 28.40 13.98
CA GLU A 384 22.40 27.79 12.88
C GLU A 384 21.98 26.33 12.74
N SER A 385 20.74 26.11 12.35
CA SER A 385 20.26 24.82 11.89
C SER A 385 20.67 24.69 10.43
N SER A 386 20.87 23.45 9.96
CA SER A 386 21.13 23.12 8.56
C SER A 386 19.88 23.33 7.68
N GLU A 387 19.21 24.48 7.87
CA GLU A 387 18.08 24.99 7.14
C GLU A 387 18.59 25.98 6.10
N LEU A 388 18.43 25.63 4.83
CA LEU A 388 18.75 26.47 3.69
C LEU A 388 17.47 27.11 3.18
N LYS A 389 17.53 28.40 2.88
CA LYS A 389 16.42 29.07 2.21
C LYS A 389 16.39 28.68 0.73
N VAL A 390 15.19 28.48 0.21
CA VAL A 390 14.97 28.27 -1.23
C VAL A 390 15.27 29.58 -1.96
N ASN A 391 16.26 29.54 -2.84
CA ASN A 391 16.62 30.64 -3.73
C ASN A 391 16.71 30.08 -5.15
N THR A 392 15.66 30.27 -5.95
CA THR A 392 15.57 29.72 -7.30
C THR A 392 14.88 30.68 -8.24
N VAL A 393 15.19 30.53 -9.52
CA VAL A 393 14.51 31.18 -10.66
C VAL A 393 13.35 30.35 -11.20
N LEU A 394 13.18 29.11 -10.74
CA LEU A 394 12.08 28.25 -11.16
C LEU A 394 10.74 28.79 -10.64
N HIS A 395 9.70 28.60 -11.46
CA HIS A 395 8.33 29.06 -11.18
C HIS A 395 7.38 27.92 -10.77
N ASP A 396 7.81 26.68 -10.97
CA ASP A 396 7.05 25.47 -10.65
C ASP A 396 7.70 24.75 -9.47
N GLU A 397 6.90 24.54 -8.42
CA GLU A 397 7.33 23.91 -7.18
C GLU A 397 7.74 22.44 -7.36
N LYS A 398 7.14 21.73 -8.32
CA LYS A 398 7.43 20.32 -8.61
C LYS A 398 8.74 20.21 -9.36
N GLU A 399 8.94 21.05 -10.38
CA GLU A 399 10.20 21.14 -11.12
C GLU A 399 11.37 21.44 -10.19
N PHE A 400 11.20 22.30 -9.20
CA PHE A 400 12.24 22.57 -8.21
C PHE A 400 12.60 21.33 -7.38
N VAL A 401 11.62 20.57 -6.90
CA VAL A 401 11.88 19.33 -6.14
C VAL A 401 12.61 18.30 -7.01
N TYR A 402 12.15 18.09 -8.25
CA TYR A 402 12.81 17.21 -9.21
C TYR A 402 14.23 17.64 -9.55
N PHE A 403 14.45 18.94 -9.67
CA PHE A 403 15.77 19.51 -9.91
C PHE A 403 16.73 19.21 -8.76
N ILE A 404 16.29 19.37 -7.50
CA ILE A 404 17.09 19.00 -6.34
C ILE A 404 17.38 17.50 -6.32
N ILE A 405 16.36 16.64 -6.51
CA ILE A 405 16.50 15.18 -6.59
C ILE A 405 17.60 14.77 -7.60
N LYS A 406 17.54 15.35 -8.80
CA LYS A 406 18.49 15.06 -9.88
C LYS A 406 19.90 15.55 -9.55
N SER A 407 20.02 16.72 -8.95
CA SER A 407 21.31 17.36 -8.66
C SER A 407 22.02 16.73 -7.47
N THR A 408 21.28 16.27 -6.45
CA THR A 408 21.84 15.64 -5.25
C THR A 408 21.87 14.11 -5.34
N ASN A 409 21.27 13.52 -6.39
CA ASN A 409 21.15 12.07 -6.60
C ASN A 409 20.53 11.35 -5.39
N MET A 410 19.50 11.98 -4.79
CA MET A 410 18.78 11.42 -3.64
C MET A 410 17.48 10.75 -4.06
N THR A 411 17.05 9.74 -3.32
CA THR A 411 15.77 9.06 -3.53
C THR A 411 14.64 9.83 -2.86
N CYS A 412 13.58 10.15 -3.60
CA CYS A 412 12.38 10.74 -3.00
C CYS A 412 11.56 9.67 -2.27
N LEU A 413 11.34 9.87 -0.98
CA LEU A 413 10.48 9.02 -0.13
C LEU A 413 9.01 9.45 -0.18
N THR A 414 8.74 10.71 -0.52
CA THR A 414 7.37 11.21 -0.67
C THR A 414 6.75 10.63 -1.96
N PRO A 415 5.56 10.01 -1.89
CA PRO A 415 4.88 9.49 -3.08
C PRO A 415 4.61 10.58 -4.12
N MET A 416 4.82 10.26 -5.40
CA MET A 416 4.63 11.21 -6.49
C MET A 416 3.19 11.75 -6.58
N SER A 417 2.20 10.96 -6.17
CA SER A 417 0.80 11.39 -6.08
C SER A 417 0.57 12.59 -5.13
N VAL A 418 1.45 12.78 -4.13
CA VAL A 418 1.43 13.95 -3.23
C VAL A 418 2.02 15.19 -3.89
N LEU A 419 3.00 14.98 -4.76
CA LEU A 419 3.68 16.05 -5.48
C LEU A 419 2.86 16.54 -6.68
N ASP A 420 1.95 15.73 -7.22
CA ASP A 420 1.14 16.07 -8.40
C ASP A 420 -0.03 17.03 -8.13
N GLY A 421 -0.34 17.36 -6.87
CA GLY A 421 -1.46 18.26 -6.53
C GLY A 421 -1.19 19.75 -6.80
N ASP A 422 -2.19 20.47 -7.32
CA ASP A 422 -2.13 21.94 -7.53
C ASP A 422 -2.51 22.70 -6.26
N CYS A 423 -1.65 22.62 -5.24
CA CYS A 423 -1.88 23.23 -3.93
C CYS A 423 -0.98 24.45 -3.64
N GLY A 424 -0.05 24.78 -4.54
CA GLY A 424 0.91 25.88 -4.35
C GLY A 424 1.88 25.68 -3.19
N LEU A 425 1.83 24.55 -2.49
CA LEU A 425 2.71 24.15 -1.39
C LEU A 425 3.11 22.69 -1.60
N VAL A 426 4.41 22.42 -1.61
CA VAL A 426 4.97 21.07 -1.77
C VAL A 426 5.91 20.76 -0.63
N ALA A 427 5.73 19.59 -0.03
CA ALA A 427 6.63 19.03 0.97
C ALA A 427 7.18 17.68 0.47
N ALA A 428 8.51 17.55 0.42
CA ALA A 428 9.19 16.35 -0.05
C ALA A 428 10.27 15.88 0.92
N ASN A 429 10.30 14.58 1.18
CA ASN A 429 11.33 13.92 1.98
C ASN A 429 12.26 13.15 1.04
N LEU A 430 13.55 13.46 1.07
CA LEU A 430 14.58 12.78 0.28
C LEU A 430 15.51 12.00 1.21
N TYR A 431 16.01 10.88 0.74
CA TYR A 431 16.96 10.03 1.45
C TYR A 431 18.13 9.66 0.53
N ALA A 432 19.32 9.64 1.11
CA ALA A 432 20.50 9.09 0.47
C ALA A 432 21.42 8.44 1.49
N LYS A 433 22.25 7.53 0.98
CA LYS A 433 23.29 6.87 1.75
C LYS A 433 24.65 7.19 1.14
N SER A 434 25.55 7.71 1.96
CA SER A 434 26.94 7.99 1.59
C SER A 434 27.67 6.70 1.19
N VAL A 435 28.77 6.84 0.44
CA VAL A 435 29.69 5.72 0.13
C VAL A 435 30.27 5.07 1.38
N PHE A 436 30.31 5.81 2.50
CA PHE A 436 30.74 5.31 3.81
C PHE A 436 29.61 4.67 4.62
N GLY A 437 28.42 4.52 4.05
CA GLY A 437 27.26 3.92 4.70
C GLY A 437 26.51 4.84 5.67
N GLU A 438 26.79 6.14 5.63
CA GLU A 438 26.15 7.17 6.45
C GLU A 438 24.80 7.59 5.85
N ASP A 439 23.79 7.74 6.69
CA ASP A 439 22.44 8.11 6.28
C ASP A 439 22.26 9.64 6.26
N ALA A 440 21.68 10.16 5.18
CA ALA A 440 21.28 11.55 5.04
C ALA A 440 19.80 11.67 4.66
N LEU A 441 19.11 12.59 5.33
CA LEU A 441 17.71 12.93 5.10
C LEU A 441 17.60 14.40 4.76
N VAL A 442 16.82 14.74 3.74
CA VAL A 442 16.56 16.11 3.34
C VAL A 442 15.07 16.34 3.28
N ASN A 443 14.58 17.33 4.03
CA ASN A 443 13.19 17.77 3.99
C ASN A 443 13.12 19.06 3.19
N ILE A 444 12.32 19.08 2.14
CA ILE A 444 12.11 20.24 1.29
C ILE A 444 10.67 20.71 1.51
N SER A 445 10.49 21.99 1.82
CA SER A 445 9.19 22.65 1.88
C SER A 445 9.23 23.88 0.98
N VAL A 446 8.43 23.89 -0.08
CA VAL A 446 8.42 24.95 -1.11
C VAL A 446 6.99 25.44 -1.30
N GLU A 447 6.82 26.75 -1.34
CA GLU A 447 5.56 27.45 -1.52
C GLU A 447 5.67 28.44 -2.67
N LYS A 448 4.68 28.44 -3.54
CA LYS A 448 4.54 29.38 -4.65
C LYS A 448 3.82 30.63 -4.17
N GLN A 449 4.56 31.74 -4.10
CA GLN A 449 4.02 33.04 -3.72
C GLN A 449 3.19 33.68 -4.86
N ALA A 450 2.39 34.69 -4.53
CA ALA A 450 1.54 35.41 -5.46
C ALA A 450 2.31 36.12 -6.61
N ASN A 451 3.61 36.37 -6.43
CA ASN A 451 4.51 36.91 -7.46
C ASN A 451 5.12 35.84 -8.38
N CYS A 452 4.60 34.60 -8.34
CA CYS A 452 5.13 33.43 -9.05
C CYS A 452 6.58 33.07 -8.68
N LYS A 453 7.10 33.59 -7.57
CA LYS A 453 8.39 33.18 -7.01
C LYS A 453 8.20 32.05 -6.00
N LEU A 454 9.12 31.10 -6.02
CA LEU A 454 9.15 30.04 -5.01
C LEU A 454 9.85 30.53 -3.75
N SER A 455 9.29 30.20 -2.59
CA SER A 455 9.85 30.47 -1.28
C SER A 455 9.74 29.23 -0.41
N GLY A 456 10.67 29.01 0.51
CA GLY A 456 10.67 27.75 1.24
C GLY A 456 11.95 27.52 2.01
N CYS A 457 12.04 26.35 2.62
CA CYS A 457 13.23 25.89 3.30
C CYS A 457 13.59 24.45 2.94
N ILE A 458 14.88 24.16 3.03
CA ILE A 458 15.47 22.83 2.83
C ILE A 458 16.23 22.51 4.11
N THR A 459 15.76 21.52 4.85
CA THR A 459 16.41 21.07 6.08
C THR A 459 17.19 19.79 5.79
N ILE A 460 18.48 19.79 6.13
CA ILE A 460 19.37 18.63 5.89
C ILE A 460 19.75 18.00 7.23
N ARG A 461 19.63 16.68 7.31
CA ARG A 461 19.96 15.88 8.50
C ARG A 461 20.88 14.73 8.11
N GLY A 462 21.78 14.38 9.01
CA GLY A 462 22.68 13.24 8.85
C GLY A 462 23.33 12.90 10.18
N ASN A 463 23.81 11.67 10.28
CA ASN A 463 24.54 11.19 11.45
C ASN A 463 25.96 11.81 11.57
N VAL A 464 26.49 12.36 10.47
CA VAL A 464 27.82 12.95 10.40
C VAL A 464 27.76 14.41 9.94
N GLN A 465 28.33 15.31 10.75
CA GLN A 465 28.30 16.76 10.49
C GLN A 465 28.95 17.13 9.15
N GLY A 466 30.06 16.47 8.79
CA GLY A 466 30.73 16.71 7.50
C GLY A 466 29.86 16.37 6.29
N LEU A 467 29.05 15.30 6.37
CA LEU A 467 28.10 14.93 5.34
C LEU A 467 27.02 16.00 5.17
N VAL A 468 26.45 16.48 6.28
CA VAL A 468 25.41 17.51 6.30
C VAL A 468 25.92 18.82 5.68
N LEU A 469 27.14 19.26 6.04
CA LEU A 469 27.76 20.46 5.49
C LEU A 469 28.05 20.34 3.99
N ASN A 470 28.54 19.18 3.53
CA ASN A 470 28.82 18.95 2.12
C ASN A 470 27.54 18.94 1.27
N LEU A 471 26.47 18.28 1.75
CA LEU A 471 25.16 18.30 1.11
C LEU A 471 24.58 19.72 1.09
N ALA A 472 24.71 20.46 2.20
CA ALA A 472 24.26 21.85 2.26
C ALA A 472 24.97 22.73 1.22
N HIS A 473 26.30 22.61 1.15
CA HIS A 473 27.10 23.33 0.16
C HIS A 473 26.70 22.94 -1.27
N ALA A 474 26.52 21.64 -1.56
CA ALA A 474 26.09 21.18 -2.87
C ALA A 474 24.73 21.76 -3.28
N VAL A 475 23.77 21.82 -2.36
CA VAL A 475 22.44 22.42 -2.59
C VAL A 475 22.54 23.92 -2.82
N ILE A 476 23.39 24.65 -2.08
CA ILE A 476 23.63 26.09 -2.29
C ILE A 476 24.23 26.34 -3.69
N VAL A 477 25.28 25.61 -4.06
CA VAL A 477 25.94 25.75 -5.37
C VAL A 477 24.98 25.43 -6.51
N THR A 478 24.17 24.38 -6.36
CA THR A 478 23.16 23.98 -7.33
C THR A 478 22.10 25.06 -7.53
N GLN A 479 21.63 25.67 -6.45
CA GLN A 479 20.71 26.80 -6.52
C GLN A 479 21.36 28.02 -7.21
N GLN A 480 22.60 28.37 -6.85
CA GLN A 480 23.29 29.51 -7.45
C GLN A 480 23.54 29.32 -8.96
N ALA A 481 23.92 28.12 -9.39
CA ALA A 481 24.13 27.80 -10.81
C ALA A 481 22.88 28.04 -11.67
N THR A 482 21.67 27.81 -11.12
CA THR A 482 20.42 28.13 -11.83
C THR A 482 20.18 29.63 -11.97
N VAL A 483 20.53 30.41 -10.94
CA VAL A 483 20.42 31.87 -10.95
C VAL A 483 21.39 32.47 -11.96
N ASP A 484 22.65 32.01 -11.96
CA ASP A 484 23.69 32.49 -12.87
C ASP A 484 23.37 32.14 -14.34
N ALA A 485 22.88 30.91 -14.60
CA ALA A 485 22.45 30.49 -15.93
C ALA A 485 21.30 31.37 -16.46
N ALA A 486 20.32 31.71 -15.62
CA ALA A 486 19.22 32.58 -16.01
C ALA A 486 19.66 34.03 -16.29
N MET A 487 20.60 34.57 -15.51
CA MET A 487 21.18 35.90 -15.76
C MET A 487 21.99 35.94 -17.06
N SER A 488 22.78 34.90 -17.36
CA SER A 488 23.54 34.84 -18.61
C SER A 488 22.63 34.79 -19.86
N LEU A 489 21.49 34.11 -19.78
CA LEU A 489 20.49 34.06 -20.86
C LEU A 489 19.77 35.41 -21.04
N SER A 490 19.47 36.14 -19.96
CA SER A 490 18.85 37.46 -20.05
C SER A 490 19.80 38.50 -20.64
N GLU A 491 21.09 38.47 -20.27
CA GLU A 491 22.13 39.32 -20.86
C GLU A 491 22.31 39.05 -22.36
N VAL A 492 22.29 37.78 -22.79
CA VAL A 492 22.36 37.42 -24.22
C VAL A 492 21.11 37.92 -24.95
N CYS A 493 19.91 37.71 -24.42
CA CYS A 493 18.67 38.21 -25.03
C CYS A 493 18.65 39.74 -25.16
N HIS A 494 19.13 40.47 -24.14
CA HIS A 494 19.22 41.93 -24.18
C HIS A 494 20.22 42.45 -25.22
N LYS A 495 21.26 41.66 -25.53
CA LYS A 495 22.29 41.98 -26.51
C LYS A 495 21.88 41.70 -27.96
N TYR A 496 20.89 40.83 -28.17
CA TYR A 496 20.39 40.45 -29.50
C TYR A 496 19.05 41.12 -29.89
N TYR A 497 18.27 41.62 -28.93
CA TYR A 497 16.94 42.21 -29.17
C TYR A 497 16.73 43.61 -28.55
N GLY A 498 17.76 44.20 -27.95
CA GLY A 498 17.76 45.55 -27.37
C GLY A 498 18.24 46.63 -28.33
#